data_AF-G0NSL5-F1
#
_entry.id   AF-G0NSL5-F1
#
_cell.length_a   1.000
_cell.length_b   1.000
_cell.length_c   1.000
_cell.angle_alpha   90.00
_cell.angle_beta   90.00
_cell.angle_gamma   90.00
#
_symmetry.space_group_name_H-M   'P 1'
#
loop_
_entity.id
_entity.type
_entity.pdbx_description
1 polymer ?
#
loop_
_entity_poly.entity_id
_entity_poly.type
_entity_poly.pdbx_seq_one_letter_code
_entity_poly.pdbx_strand_id
1 'polypeptide(L)'
;MEKLLVIFIFASSVMAEPFIKSCEGDNGQNHTNEFLFNHWRKAVMEEIGISNMYELKYDFRLEDEIRKMKSCEDIVHGPNYRVETFHDEKAMAVLGNVAKKSSFTQIKNMPEKFNPLQTFIAYCKLNTKCEGEYMDENNQKETYKIESIVLFGPKTTYEESDFKYGNPGSDCPNGIVTMSNESFLCQHTCGLCKGPEVPIRTTTMIPAKEGAAGNSIDADSAAPFVCHIFSLTIILMMNIMNVY
;
A
#
# COMPACT_ATOMS: atom_id res chain seq x y z
N MET A 1 -33.27 6.59 54.86
CA MET A 1 -33.22 6.99 53.44
C MET A 1 -31.75 7.02 53.03
N GLU A 2 -31.18 5.88 52.68
CA GLU A 2 -29.84 5.81 52.11
C GLU A 2 -29.97 5.63 50.61
N LYS A 3 -29.41 6.58 49.87
CA LYS A 3 -29.39 6.60 48.42
C LYS A 3 -28.32 5.62 47.95
N LEU A 4 -28.72 4.49 47.38
CA LEU A 4 -27.81 3.58 46.71
C LEU A 4 -27.41 4.20 45.36
N LEU A 5 -26.19 4.69 45.25
CA LEU A 5 -25.60 5.18 44.01
C LEU A 5 -25.05 3.99 43.22
N VAL A 6 -25.76 3.56 42.17
CA VAL A 6 -25.28 2.52 41.25
C VAL A 6 -24.46 3.19 40.14
N ILE A 7 -23.14 2.96 40.15
CA ILE A 7 -22.22 3.43 39.11
C ILE A 7 -22.12 2.33 38.04
N PHE A 8 -22.69 2.57 36.87
CA PHE A 8 -22.48 1.74 35.68
C PHE A 8 -21.18 2.16 34.99
N ILE A 9 -20.14 1.33 35.06
CA ILE A 9 -18.92 1.51 34.27
C ILE A 9 -19.17 0.88 32.89
N PHE A 10 -19.55 1.71 31.92
CA PHE A 10 -19.50 1.34 30.51
C PHE A 10 -18.05 1.39 30.06
N ALA A 11 -17.39 0.24 29.96
CA ALA A 11 -16.10 0.12 29.29
C ALA A 11 -16.34 0.20 27.77
N SER A 12 -16.52 1.41 27.26
CA SER A 12 -16.50 1.69 25.82
C SER A 12 -15.05 1.53 25.36
N SER A 13 -14.69 0.36 24.86
CA SER A 13 -13.45 0.18 24.11
C SER A 13 -13.54 1.04 22.85
N VAL A 14 -12.99 2.24 22.92
CA VAL A 14 -12.79 3.11 21.75
C VAL A 14 -11.76 2.41 20.88
N MET A 15 -12.22 1.61 19.92
CA MET A 15 -11.36 1.10 18.85
C MET A 15 -10.97 2.33 18.04
N ALA A 16 -9.72 2.77 18.19
CA ALA A 16 -9.18 3.82 17.35
C ALA A 16 -9.38 3.43 15.88
N GLU A 17 -9.83 4.38 15.05
CA GLU A 17 -9.98 4.13 13.62
C GLU A 17 -8.63 3.70 13.04
N PRO A 18 -8.61 2.72 12.11
CA PRO A 18 -7.38 2.31 11.47
C PRO A 18 -6.78 3.49 10.70
N PHE A 19 -5.45 3.60 10.73
CA PHE A 19 -4.72 4.64 10.01
C PHE A 19 -5.00 4.62 8.51
N ILE A 20 -5.05 3.42 7.93
CA ILE A 20 -5.41 3.19 6.53
C ILE A 20 -6.93 3.09 6.38
N LYS A 21 -7.50 3.92 5.51
CA LYS A 21 -8.93 3.96 5.19
C LYS A 21 -9.32 2.85 4.22
N SER A 22 -8.64 2.78 3.08
CA SER A 22 -8.88 1.81 2.02
C SER A 22 -7.71 1.75 1.05
N CYS A 23 -7.58 0.65 0.33
CA CYS A 23 -6.57 0.43 -0.71
C CYS A 23 -7.23 0.13 -2.05
N GLU A 24 -6.53 0.34 -3.17
CA GLU A 24 -7.07 -0.02 -4.50
C GLU A 24 -7.38 -1.52 -4.62
N GLY A 25 -6.60 -2.38 -3.97
CA GLY A 25 -6.84 -3.81 -3.92
C GLY A 25 -8.15 -4.20 -3.24
N ASP A 26 -8.75 -3.33 -2.40
CA ASP A 26 -10.06 -3.56 -1.80
C ASP A 26 -11.19 -3.55 -2.84
N ASN A 27 -11.01 -2.85 -3.96
CA ASN A 27 -12.02 -2.70 -5.02
C ASN A 27 -11.96 -3.81 -6.09
N GLY A 28 -11.16 -4.86 -5.86
CA GLY A 28 -11.28 -6.13 -6.57
C GLY A 28 -10.96 -6.15 -8.07
N GLN A 29 -10.40 -5.09 -8.66
CA GLN A 29 -9.69 -5.04 -9.97
C GLN A 29 -9.54 -3.62 -10.57
N ASN A 30 -10.17 -2.58 -10.00
CA ASN A 30 -10.06 -1.21 -10.52
C ASN A 30 -8.78 -0.51 -10.02
N HIS A 31 -7.62 -0.90 -10.56
CA HIS A 31 -6.32 -0.29 -10.32
C HIS A 31 -6.13 0.99 -11.14
N THR A 32 -6.95 2.01 -10.83
CA THR A 32 -7.01 3.25 -11.59
C THR A 32 -5.69 4.01 -11.63
N ASN A 33 -4.92 4.00 -10.55
CA ASN A 33 -3.62 4.67 -10.49
C ASN A 33 -2.57 3.96 -11.36
N GLU A 34 -2.50 2.63 -11.30
CA GLU A 34 -1.60 1.85 -12.16
C GLU A 34 -1.84 2.15 -13.64
N PHE A 35 -3.10 2.07 -14.06
CA PHE A 35 -3.53 2.39 -15.42
C PHE A 35 -3.15 3.83 -15.83
N LEU A 36 -3.48 4.82 -15.01
CA LEU A 36 -3.21 6.23 -15.29
C LEU A 36 -1.71 6.51 -15.38
N PHE A 37 -0.91 5.88 -14.51
CA PHE A 37 0.53 6.14 -14.46
C PHE A 37 1.24 5.46 -15.62
N ASN A 38 0.82 4.26 -16.02
CA ASN A 38 1.31 3.62 -17.23
C ASN A 38 1.05 4.47 -18.47
N HIS A 39 -0.13 5.09 -18.58
CA HIS A 39 -0.43 6.03 -19.66
C HIS A 39 0.58 7.18 -19.74
N TRP A 40 0.88 7.84 -18.62
CA TRP A 40 1.85 8.94 -18.60
C TRP A 40 3.28 8.49 -18.78
N ARG A 41 3.66 7.34 -18.19
CA ARG A 41 4.98 6.73 -18.39
C ARG A 41 5.24 6.46 -19.87
N LYS A 42 4.26 5.91 -20.57
CA LYS A 42 4.32 5.70 -22.02
C LYS A 42 4.46 7.01 -22.78
N ALA A 43 3.63 8.00 -22.49
CA ALA A 43 3.69 9.30 -23.16
C ALA A 43 5.07 9.97 -23.02
N VAL A 44 5.63 9.99 -21.80
CA VAL A 44 6.96 10.54 -21.54
C VAL A 44 8.04 9.70 -22.22
N MET A 45 7.95 8.37 -22.14
CA MET A 45 8.87 7.45 -22.80
C MET A 45 8.97 7.73 -24.30
N GLU A 46 7.83 7.89 -24.97
CA GLU A 46 7.73 8.17 -26.40
C GLU A 46 8.21 9.58 -26.76
N GLU A 47 7.85 10.58 -25.96
CA GLU A 47 8.18 11.99 -26.22
C GLU A 47 9.69 12.26 -26.17
N ILE A 48 10.36 11.78 -25.12
CA ILE A 48 11.77 12.13 -24.85
C ILE A 48 12.75 10.97 -25.10
N GLY A 49 12.25 9.85 -25.61
CA GLY A 49 13.05 8.69 -26.00
C GLY A 49 13.69 7.98 -24.83
N ILE A 50 12.92 7.64 -23.78
CA ILE A 50 13.41 6.72 -22.73
C ILE A 50 13.30 5.28 -23.26
N SER A 51 14.38 4.52 -23.27
CA SER A 51 14.40 3.19 -23.89
C SER A 51 14.07 2.04 -22.94
N ASN A 52 14.07 2.27 -21.61
CA ASN A 52 13.97 1.24 -20.57
C ASN A 52 12.82 1.44 -19.57
N MET A 53 11.74 2.12 -19.95
CA MET A 53 10.59 2.39 -19.07
C MET A 53 9.73 1.14 -18.86
N TYR A 54 9.71 0.58 -17.66
CA TYR A 54 8.87 -0.57 -17.34
C TYR A 54 7.40 -0.22 -17.12
N GLU A 55 6.51 -1.16 -17.42
CA GLU A 55 5.12 -1.10 -16.94
C GLU A 55 5.07 -1.22 -15.42
N LEU A 56 4.15 -0.49 -14.80
CA LEU A 56 3.76 -0.68 -13.42
C LEU A 56 2.66 -1.74 -13.34
N LYS A 57 2.76 -2.66 -12.40
CA LYS A 57 1.71 -3.60 -12.05
C LYS A 57 1.31 -3.41 -10.59
N TYR A 58 0.03 -3.55 -10.28
CA TYR A 58 -0.42 -3.51 -8.89
C TYR A 58 0.16 -4.72 -8.11
N ASP A 59 0.79 -4.48 -6.96
CA ASP A 59 1.37 -5.52 -6.11
C ASP A 59 0.79 -5.48 -4.69
N PHE A 60 0.01 -6.51 -4.34
CA PHE A 60 -0.59 -6.62 -3.00
C PHE A 60 0.45 -6.74 -1.89
N ARG A 61 1.69 -7.16 -2.17
CA ARG A 61 2.74 -7.21 -1.14
C ARG A 61 3.17 -5.80 -0.74
N LEU A 62 3.17 -4.86 -1.69
CA LEU A 62 3.37 -3.45 -1.37
C LEU A 62 2.18 -2.89 -0.60
N GLU A 63 0.96 -3.30 -0.94
CA GLU A 63 -0.23 -2.97 -0.14
C GLU A 63 -0.10 -3.47 1.30
N ASP A 64 0.37 -4.71 1.50
CA ASP A 64 0.62 -5.28 2.82
C ASP A 64 1.66 -4.46 3.60
N GLU A 65 2.70 -3.94 2.94
CA GLU A 65 3.64 -2.99 3.57
C GLU A 65 2.94 -1.69 4.00
N ILE A 66 2.07 -1.11 3.18
CA ILE A 66 1.27 0.07 3.55
C ILE A 66 0.41 -0.20 4.79
N ARG A 67 -0.22 -1.39 4.86
CA ARG A 67 -1.11 -1.76 5.97
C ARG A 67 -0.38 -1.96 7.30
N LYS A 68 0.95 -2.15 7.28
CA LYS A 68 1.76 -2.20 8.50
C LYS A 68 1.92 -0.83 9.15
N MET A 69 1.84 0.25 8.36
CA MET A 69 1.96 1.62 8.86
C MET A 69 0.79 1.97 9.78
N LYS A 70 1.08 2.61 10.91
CA LYS A 70 0.14 2.98 11.98
C LYS A 70 0.08 4.49 12.22
N SER A 71 1.08 5.24 11.76
CA SER A 71 1.10 6.69 11.87
C SER A 71 1.84 7.35 10.71
N CYS A 72 1.87 8.69 10.72
CA CYS A 72 2.56 9.48 9.70
C CYS A 72 4.08 9.28 9.72
N GLU A 73 4.65 8.97 10.89
CA GLU A 73 6.07 8.70 11.09
C GLU A 73 6.52 7.39 10.43
N ASP A 74 5.58 6.47 10.16
CA ASP A 74 5.86 5.21 9.47
C ASP A 74 5.94 5.38 7.94
N ILE A 75 5.55 6.54 7.41
CA ILE A 75 5.57 6.84 5.96
C ILE A 75 6.99 7.20 5.54
N VAL A 76 7.82 6.18 5.39
CA VAL A 76 9.23 6.30 4.98
C VAL A 76 9.59 5.25 3.93
N HIS A 77 10.65 5.50 3.15
CA HIS A 77 11.17 4.50 2.21
C HIS A 77 11.53 3.19 2.92
N GLY A 78 11.25 2.07 2.27
CA GLY A 78 11.53 0.74 2.78
C GLY A 78 12.75 0.08 2.11
N PRO A 79 13.08 -1.15 2.53
CA PRO A 79 14.21 -1.90 1.97
C PRO A 79 13.98 -2.40 0.54
N ASN A 80 12.72 -2.45 0.10
CA ASN A 80 12.29 -2.99 -1.19
C ASN A 80 11.23 -2.11 -1.88
N TYR A 81 10.98 -0.91 -1.36
CA TYR A 81 10.03 0.03 -1.91
C TYR A 81 10.43 1.47 -1.62
N ARG A 82 9.92 2.38 -2.42
CA ARG A 82 9.98 3.82 -2.18
C ARG A 82 8.58 4.37 -2.02
N VAL A 83 8.41 5.28 -1.08
CA VAL A 83 7.18 6.07 -0.96
C VAL A 83 7.24 7.19 -1.99
N GLU A 84 6.14 7.48 -2.67
CA GLU A 84 6.00 8.74 -3.39
C GLU A 84 6.03 9.89 -2.40
N THR A 85 7.10 10.66 -2.43
CA THR A 85 7.25 11.88 -1.64
C THR A 85 7.42 13.04 -2.60
N PHE A 86 6.64 14.10 -2.38
CA PHE A 86 6.74 15.33 -3.18
C PHE A 86 8.05 16.11 -2.95
N HIS A 87 8.95 15.61 -2.10
CA HIS A 87 10.12 16.35 -1.64
C HIS A 87 11.38 15.50 -1.41
N ASP A 88 11.57 14.43 -2.17
CA ASP A 88 12.90 13.84 -2.32
C ASP A 88 13.74 14.74 -3.25
N GLU A 89 14.49 15.68 -2.66
CA GLU A 89 15.31 16.67 -3.39
C GLU A 89 16.23 16.02 -4.43
N LYS A 90 16.83 14.87 -4.10
CA LYS A 90 17.73 14.16 -5.02
C LYS A 90 16.95 13.62 -6.21
N ALA A 91 15.85 12.93 -5.95
CA ALA A 91 15.03 12.34 -7.00
C ALA A 91 14.38 13.42 -7.88
N MET A 92 13.92 14.52 -7.27
CA MET A 92 13.39 15.69 -7.97
C MET A 92 14.45 16.39 -8.82
N ALA A 93 15.69 16.51 -8.36
CA ALA A 93 16.77 17.10 -9.15
C ALA A 93 17.08 16.27 -10.40
N VAL A 94 17.15 14.94 -10.25
CA VAL A 94 17.33 14.02 -11.37
C VAL A 94 16.15 14.12 -12.34
N LEU A 95 14.92 14.02 -11.85
CA LEU A 95 13.73 14.09 -12.72
C LEU A 95 13.50 15.49 -13.28
N GLY A 96 13.99 16.54 -12.63
CA GLY A 96 14.01 17.90 -13.16
C GLY A 96 14.84 18.03 -14.43
N ASN A 97 15.92 17.26 -14.57
CA ASN A 97 16.70 17.20 -15.81
C ASN A 97 15.95 16.46 -16.93
N VAL A 98 15.19 15.44 -16.58
CA VAL A 98 14.29 14.73 -17.51
C VAL A 98 13.15 15.66 -17.95
N ALA A 99 12.54 16.40 -17.00
CA ALA A 99 11.44 17.33 -17.23
C ALA A 99 11.80 18.45 -18.21
N LYS A 100 13.05 18.90 -18.24
CA LYS A 100 13.52 19.91 -19.22
C LYS A 100 13.42 19.44 -20.68
N LYS A 101 13.36 18.13 -20.91
CA LYS A 101 13.25 17.53 -22.25
C LYS A 101 11.80 17.26 -22.67
N SER A 102 10.86 17.27 -21.72
CA SER A 102 9.45 16.94 -21.94
C SER A 102 8.58 18.20 -21.91
N SER A 103 7.51 18.20 -22.70
CA SER A 103 6.45 19.21 -22.58
C SER A 103 5.67 19.09 -21.27
N PHE A 104 5.71 17.93 -20.61
CA PHE A 104 5.09 17.68 -19.32
C PHE A 104 6.04 17.99 -18.17
N THR A 105 6.30 19.28 -17.92
CA THR A 105 7.26 19.74 -16.90
C THR A 105 6.92 19.33 -15.47
N GLN A 106 5.65 19.00 -15.21
CA GLN A 106 5.17 18.57 -13.90
C GLN A 106 5.69 17.19 -13.47
N ILE A 107 6.32 16.42 -14.37
CA ILE A 107 6.96 15.15 -13.96
C ILE A 107 7.98 15.36 -12.86
N LYS A 108 8.67 16.52 -12.78
CA LYS A 108 9.69 16.80 -11.76
C LYS A 108 9.22 16.57 -10.32
N ASN A 109 7.90 16.66 -10.07
CA ASN A 109 7.28 16.50 -8.75
C ASN A 109 6.73 15.09 -8.49
N MET A 110 7.00 14.12 -9.37
CA MET A 110 6.50 12.74 -9.27
C MET A 110 7.65 11.73 -9.51
N PRO A 111 8.75 11.79 -8.75
CA PRO A 111 9.95 10.99 -8.98
C PRO A 111 9.64 9.51 -9.17
N GLU A 112 8.96 8.89 -8.21
CA GLU A 112 8.80 7.43 -8.20
C GLU A 112 7.93 6.94 -9.35
N LYS A 113 6.88 7.71 -9.68
CA LYS A 113 6.02 7.44 -10.84
C LYS A 113 6.76 7.39 -12.16
N PHE A 114 7.81 8.18 -12.35
CA PHE A 114 8.54 8.28 -13.62
C PHE A 114 9.92 7.62 -13.59
N ASN A 115 10.32 7.00 -12.48
CA ASN A 115 11.51 6.17 -12.46
C ASN A 115 11.29 4.95 -13.38
N PRO A 116 12.10 4.79 -14.44
CA PRO A 116 11.89 3.76 -15.44
C PRO A 116 12.03 2.35 -14.88
N LEU A 117 12.79 2.17 -13.79
CA LEU A 117 13.07 0.87 -13.18
C LEU A 117 12.06 0.44 -12.10
N GLN A 118 11.07 1.27 -11.79
CA GLN A 118 9.93 0.83 -10.97
C GLN A 118 9.01 -0.05 -11.81
N THR A 119 8.57 -1.18 -11.24
CA THR A 119 7.73 -2.17 -11.92
C THR A 119 6.45 -2.47 -11.16
N PHE A 120 6.36 -2.10 -9.88
CA PHE A 120 5.24 -2.37 -9.00
C PHE A 120 4.73 -1.11 -8.33
N ILE A 121 3.43 -1.09 -8.05
CA ILE A 121 2.74 0.00 -7.37
C ILE A 121 1.71 -0.53 -6.37
N ALA A 122 1.55 0.16 -5.24
CA ALA A 122 0.36 0.05 -4.39
C ALA A 122 -0.10 1.43 -3.93
N TYR A 123 -1.40 1.57 -3.72
CA TYR A 123 -2.04 2.83 -3.35
C TYR A 123 -3.08 2.59 -2.25
N CYS A 124 -3.00 3.36 -1.17
CA CYS A 124 -4.02 3.40 -0.13
C CYS A 124 -4.32 4.82 0.35
N LYS A 125 -5.59 5.07 0.69
CA LYS A 125 -6.09 6.31 1.30
C LYS A 125 -5.93 6.24 2.81
N LEU A 126 -5.68 7.39 3.42
CA LEU A 126 -5.57 7.53 4.87
C LEU A 126 -6.90 7.98 5.49
N ASN A 127 -7.17 7.56 6.73
CA ASN A 127 -8.21 8.17 7.56
C ASN A 127 -7.69 9.45 8.22
N THR A 128 -6.45 9.41 8.71
CA THR A 128 -5.74 10.55 9.29
C THR A 128 -4.82 11.17 8.25
N LYS A 129 -5.05 12.43 7.89
CA LYS A 129 -4.16 13.15 6.96
C LYS A 129 -2.82 13.42 7.65
N CYS A 130 -1.74 13.17 6.94
CA CYS A 130 -0.42 13.55 7.41
C CYS A 130 -0.03 14.91 6.82
N GLU A 131 0.76 15.66 7.57
CA GLU A 131 1.33 16.93 7.11
C GLU A 131 2.84 16.77 7.03
N GLY A 132 3.40 17.28 5.93
CA GLY A 132 4.84 17.40 5.76
C GLY A 132 5.19 18.85 5.48
N GLU A 133 6.46 19.18 5.67
CA GLU A 133 6.96 20.52 5.45
C GLU A 133 8.13 20.47 4.46
N TYR A 134 8.27 21.49 3.65
CA TYR A 134 9.40 21.64 2.75
C TYR A 134 9.78 23.11 2.54
N MET A 135 10.95 23.34 1.97
CA MET A 135 11.42 24.67 1.58
C MET A 135 11.23 24.84 0.07
N ASP A 136 10.50 25.88 -0.35
CA ASP A 136 10.31 26.18 -1.77
C ASP A 136 11.57 26.77 -2.42
N GLU A 137 11.48 27.07 -3.72
CA GLU A 137 12.57 27.67 -4.50
C GLU A 137 13.00 29.07 -3.98
N ASN A 138 12.19 29.70 -3.12
CA ASN A 138 12.44 31.01 -2.49
C ASN A 138 12.85 30.90 -1.01
N ASN A 139 13.20 29.69 -0.53
CA ASN A 139 13.45 29.40 0.88
C ASN A 139 12.27 29.74 1.81
N GLN A 140 11.04 29.66 1.31
CA GLN A 140 9.83 29.76 2.12
C GLN A 140 9.39 28.37 2.55
N LYS A 141 9.00 28.27 3.83
CA LYS A 141 8.52 27.02 4.41
C LYS A 141 7.07 26.80 4.00
N GLU A 142 6.84 25.73 3.25
CA GLU A 142 5.53 25.30 2.77
C GLU A 142 5.09 24.01 3.45
N THR A 143 3.78 23.87 3.66
CA THR A 143 3.17 22.66 4.23
C THR A 143 2.38 21.95 3.15
N TYR A 144 2.54 20.63 3.07
CA TYR A 144 1.76 19.77 2.18
C TYR A 144 1.01 18.71 2.97
N LYS A 145 -0.08 18.22 2.38
CA LYS A 145 -0.92 17.18 2.98
C LYS A 145 -0.77 15.89 2.22
N ILE A 146 -0.57 14.81 2.96
CA ILE A 146 -0.56 13.45 2.46
C ILE A 146 -1.90 12.83 2.84
N GLU A 147 -2.73 12.60 1.83
CA GLU A 147 -4.05 11.98 1.98
C GLU A 147 -4.06 10.51 1.53
N SER A 148 -2.97 10.08 0.90
CA SER A 148 -2.76 8.72 0.41
C SER A 148 -1.29 8.34 0.44
N ILE A 149 -1.01 7.07 0.67
CA ILE A 149 0.31 6.47 0.54
C ILE A 149 0.37 5.76 -0.81
N VAL A 150 1.44 6.03 -1.55
CA VAL A 150 1.75 5.33 -2.80
C VAL A 150 3.14 4.73 -2.67
N LEU A 151 3.24 3.41 -2.80
CA LEU A 151 4.53 2.72 -2.81
C LEU A 151 4.87 2.28 -4.22
N PHE A 152 6.15 2.38 -4.56
CA PHE A 152 6.74 1.88 -5.80
C PHE A 152 7.87 0.91 -5.48
N GLY A 153 8.00 -0.16 -6.26
CA GLY A 153 9.08 -1.13 -6.09
C GLY A 153 9.48 -1.82 -7.40
N PRO A 154 10.61 -2.55 -7.40
CA PRO A 154 11.49 -2.81 -6.25
C PRO A 154 12.65 -1.80 -6.12
N LYS A 155 12.76 -0.82 -7.01
CA LYS A 155 13.92 0.08 -7.07
C LYS A 155 13.95 1.00 -5.85
N THR A 156 15.05 0.97 -5.10
CA THR A 156 15.20 1.76 -3.86
C THR A 156 16.16 2.94 -3.98
N THR A 157 16.98 2.97 -5.04
CA THR A 157 17.86 4.09 -5.36
C THR A 157 17.26 4.94 -6.47
N TYR A 158 17.73 6.18 -6.59
CA TYR A 158 17.29 7.09 -7.64
C TYR A 158 18.50 7.82 -8.21
N GLU A 159 18.88 7.46 -9.44
CA GLU A 159 20.07 8.01 -10.11
C GLU A 159 19.76 8.42 -11.55
N GLU A 160 20.51 9.38 -12.08
CA GLU A 160 20.35 9.80 -13.49
C GLU A 160 20.58 8.64 -14.47
N SER A 161 21.51 7.74 -14.15
CA SER A 161 21.81 6.54 -14.94
C SER A 161 20.65 5.54 -15.04
N ASP A 162 19.62 5.67 -14.19
CA ASP A 162 18.43 4.83 -14.29
C ASP A 162 17.65 5.14 -15.59
N PHE A 163 17.80 6.35 -16.14
CA PHE A 163 17.15 6.81 -17.37
C PHE A 163 18.05 6.56 -18.59
N LYS A 164 17.75 5.49 -19.33
CA LYS A 164 18.43 5.22 -20.60
C LYS A 164 17.67 5.91 -21.73
N TYR A 165 18.42 6.54 -22.63
CA TYR A 165 17.86 7.23 -23.79
C TYR A 165 18.15 6.46 -25.06
N GLY A 166 17.15 6.37 -25.95
CA GLY A 166 17.22 5.62 -27.19
C GLY A 166 15.84 5.45 -27.81
N ASN A 167 15.70 4.46 -28.69
CA ASN A 167 14.39 4.10 -29.21
C ASN A 167 13.53 3.53 -28.05
N PRO A 168 12.30 4.02 -27.85
CA PRO A 168 11.41 3.48 -26.82
C PRO A 168 11.33 1.95 -26.87
N GLY A 169 11.53 1.33 -25.73
CA GLY A 169 11.50 -0.13 -25.59
C GLY A 169 12.75 -0.88 -26.06
N SER A 170 13.78 -0.22 -26.59
CA SER A 170 14.98 -0.90 -27.11
C SER A 170 15.87 -1.52 -26.02
N ASP A 171 15.75 -1.06 -24.77
CA ASP A 171 16.53 -1.54 -23.63
C ASP A 171 15.70 -2.42 -22.68
N CYS A 172 14.64 -3.05 -23.20
CA CYS A 172 13.79 -3.97 -22.44
C CYS A 172 14.32 -5.42 -22.52
N PRO A 173 14.94 -5.98 -21.46
CA PRO A 173 15.54 -7.31 -21.50
C PRO A 173 14.51 -8.44 -21.69
N ASN A 174 13.28 -8.23 -21.20
CA ASN A 174 12.18 -9.19 -21.32
C ASN A 174 11.21 -8.84 -22.47
N GLY A 175 11.64 -7.95 -23.37
CA GLY A 175 10.79 -7.39 -24.41
C GLY A 175 9.78 -6.38 -23.90
N ILE A 176 8.94 -5.91 -24.83
CA ILE A 176 7.90 -4.92 -24.57
C ILE A 176 6.54 -5.57 -24.37
N VAL A 177 5.63 -4.84 -23.72
CA VAL A 177 4.19 -5.16 -23.69
C VAL A 177 3.64 -5.02 -25.11
N THR A 178 3.00 -6.08 -25.61
CA THR A 178 2.41 -6.16 -26.95
C THR A 178 0.91 -6.42 -26.85
N MET A 179 0.16 -6.11 -27.90
CA MET A 179 -1.22 -6.58 -28.02
C MET A 179 -1.24 -8.12 -27.92
N SER A 180 -1.93 -8.66 -26.91
CA SER A 180 -2.49 -10.00 -27.00
C SER A 180 -3.89 -9.89 -27.60
N ASN A 181 -4.36 -10.95 -28.27
CA ASN A 181 -5.67 -10.97 -28.94
C ASN A 181 -6.88 -10.82 -27.99
N GLU A 182 -6.66 -10.63 -26.69
CA GLU A 182 -7.71 -10.59 -25.65
C GLU A 182 -7.65 -9.36 -24.74
N SER A 183 -7.05 -8.21 -25.12
CA SER A 183 -7.05 -7.08 -24.18
C SER A 183 -7.14 -5.67 -24.75
N PHE A 184 -8.19 -4.96 -24.33
CA PHE A 184 -8.30 -3.49 -24.36
C PHE A 184 -7.22 -2.78 -23.50
N LEU A 185 -6.42 -3.52 -22.70
CA LEU A 185 -5.35 -2.96 -21.85
C LEU A 185 -4.19 -2.32 -22.62
N CYS A 186 -3.97 -2.69 -23.89
CA CYS A 186 -2.77 -2.27 -24.62
C CYS A 186 -2.65 -0.75 -24.83
N GLN A 187 -3.76 0.00 -24.79
CA GLN A 187 -3.74 1.44 -25.09
C GLN A 187 -2.73 2.22 -24.22
N HIS A 188 -2.56 1.82 -22.96
CA HIS A 188 -1.78 2.56 -21.97
C HIS A 188 -0.42 1.93 -21.63
N THR A 189 -0.23 0.64 -21.89
CA THR A 189 0.99 -0.09 -21.50
C THR A 189 1.84 -0.55 -22.67
N CYS A 190 1.31 -0.67 -23.89
CA CYS A 190 2.08 -1.18 -25.01
C CYS A 190 3.29 -0.30 -25.34
N GLY A 191 4.41 -0.96 -25.61
CA GLY A 191 5.71 -0.32 -25.80
C GLY A 191 6.55 -0.18 -24.52
N LEU A 192 5.92 -0.22 -23.34
CA LEU A 192 6.66 -0.27 -22.07
C LEU A 192 7.38 -1.62 -21.92
N CYS A 193 8.48 -1.64 -21.18
CA CYS A 193 9.19 -2.87 -20.84
C CYS A 193 8.34 -3.78 -19.96
N LYS A 194 8.36 -5.09 -20.27
CA LYS A 194 7.73 -6.12 -19.44
C LYS A 194 8.45 -6.24 -18.10
N GLY A 195 7.72 -5.95 -17.03
CA GLY A 195 8.19 -6.15 -15.66
C GLY A 195 8.11 -7.62 -15.24
N PRO A 196 8.70 -7.97 -14.09
CA PRO A 196 8.43 -9.25 -13.44
C PRO A 196 6.93 -9.46 -13.21
N GLU A 197 6.49 -10.71 -13.17
CA GLU A 197 5.09 -11.01 -12.84
C GLU A 197 4.78 -10.72 -11.38
N VAL A 198 3.57 -10.24 -11.14
CA VAL A 198 3.04 -10.11 -9.78
C VAL A 198 2.82 -11.52 -9.24
N PRO A 199 3.36 -11.88 -8.06
CA PRO A 199 3.06 -13.18 -7.46
C PRO A 199 1.55 -13.37 -7.29
N ILE A 200 1.04 -14.60 -7.28
CA ILE A 200 -0.38 -14.82 -7.03
C ILE A 200 -0.66 -14.61 -5.54
N ARG A 201 -1.73 -13.85 -5.22
CA ARG A 201 -2.21 -13.71 -3.84
C ARG A 201 -2.69 -15.07 -3.36
N THR A 202 -1.87 -15.76 -2.59
CA THR A 202 -2.24 -17.04 -1.98
C THR A 202 -3.16 -16.73 -0.81
N THR A 203 -4.47 -16.68 -1.07
CA THR A 203 -5.45 -16.83 0.01
C THR A 203 -5.30 -18.26 0.50
N THR A 204 -4.55 -18.46 1.58
CA THR A 204 -4.71 -19.66 2.40
C THR A 204 -6.18 -19.71 2.81
N MET A 205 -6.98 -20.48 2.07
CA MET A 205 -8.30 -20.86 2.52
C MET A 205 -8.09 -21.64 3.81
N ILE A 206 -8.33 -21.01 4.94
CA ILE A 206 -8.70 -21.74 6.15
C ILE A 206 -9.91 -22.57 5.70
N PRO A 207 -9.85 -23.92 5.70
CA PRO A 207 -10.97 -24.70 5.24
C PRO A 207 -12.16 -24.35 6.12
N ALA A 208 -13.24 -23.88 5.51
CA ALA A 208 -14.53 -23.85 6.16
C ALA A 208 -14.79 -25.27 6.65
N LYS A 209 -14.92 -25.41 7.97
CA LYS A 209 -15.31 -26.66 8.62
C LYS A 209 -16.76 -26.93 8.23
N GLU A 210 -16.98 -27.48 7.04
CA GLU A 210 -18.28 -28.05 6.67
C GLU A 210 -18.44 -29.38 7.41
N GLY A 211 -19.42 -29.41 8.29
CA GLY A 211 -19.84 -30.62 8.96
C GLY A 211 -20.52 -31.58 7.99
N ALA A 212 -20.06 -32.83 7.98
CA ALA A 212 -20.88 -33.97 7.62
C ALA A 212 -20.59 -35.10 8.62
N ALA A 213 -21.66 -35.66 9.14
CA ALA A 213 -21.72 -36.62 10.22
C ALA A 213 -20.93 -37.92 9.92
N GLY A 214 -20.21 -38.39 10.93
CA GLY A 214 -19.65 -39.73 11.00
C GLY A 214 -19.41 -40.06 12.47
N ASN A 215 -20.27 -40.91 13.03
CA ASN A 215 -20.18 -41.39 14.41
C ASN A 215 -18.85 -42.12 14.65
N SER A 216 -18.09 -41.71 15.66
CA SER A 216 -17.33 -42.65 16.49
C SER A 216 -17.06 -42.01 17.85
N ILE A 217 -17.61 -42.66 18.87
CA ILE A 217 -17.22 -42.53 20.27
C ILE A 217 -15.76 -43.00 20.35
N ASP A 218 -14.88 -42.18 20.95
CA ASP A 218 -13.93 -42.64 21.97
C ASP A 218 -13.24 -41.45 22.64
N ALA A 219 -12.94 -41.70 23.91
CA ALA A 219 -12.67 -40.75 24.97
C ALA A 219 -11.22 -40.21 25.01
N ASP A 220 -11.08 -39.14 25.79
CA ASP A 220 -9.88 -38.68 26.49
C ASP A 220 -8.68 -38.20 25.67
N SER A 221 -8.55 -36.87 25.59
CA SER A 221 -7.36 -36.23 26.16
C SER A 221 -7.63 -34.77 26.52
N ALA A 222 -7.35 -34.46 27.79
CA ALA A 222 -7.48 -33.17 28.44
C ALA A 222 -6.58 -32.08 27.84
N ALA A 223 -7.10 -30.85 27.73
CA ALA A 223 -6.57 -29.64 28.38
C ALA A 223 -7.35 -28.39 27.91
N PRO A 224 -8.19 -27.77 28.76
CA PRO A 224 -8.87 -26.53 28.44
C PRO A 224 -8.03 -25.31 28.85
N PHE A 225 -7.75 -24.39 27.92
CA PHE A 225 -7.42 -23.02 28.27
C PHE A 225 -8.70 -22.32 28.77
N VAL A 226 -8.99 -22.53 30.05
CA VAL A 226 -10.00 -21.75 30.77
C VAL A 226 -9.42 -20.36 30.99
N CYS A 227 -10.08 -19.40 30.38
CA CYS A 227 -9.87 -17.98 30.55
C CYS A 227 -10.04 -17.62 32.04
N HIS A 228 -8.93 -17.27 32.70
CA HIS A 228 -8.82 -17.07 34.16
C HIS A 228 -9.53 -15.81 34.71
N ILE A 229 -10.47 -15.21 33.97
CA ILE A 229 -11.08 -13.92 34.33
C ILE A 229 -12.55 -14.05 34.79
N PHE A 230 -13.21 -15.20 34.59
CA PHE A 230 -14.64 -15.35 34.90
C PHE A 230 -15.00 -16.07 36.21
N SER A 231 -14.02 -16.60 36.97
CA SER A 231 -14.31 -17.33 38.22
C SER A 231 -14.19 -16.50 39.51
N LEU A 232 -13.66 -15.27 39.45
CA LEU A 232 -13.56 -14.39 40.63
C LEU A 232 -14.84 -13.62 40.95
N THR A 233 -15.79 -13.51 40.01
CA THR A 233 -17.05 -12.79 40.23
C THR A 233 -18.13 -13.65 40.91
N ILE A 234 -18.09 -14.97 40.75
CA ILE A 234 -19.11 -15.87 41.33
C ILE A 234 -18.84 -16.16 42.82
N ILE A 235 -17.57 -16.23 43.24
CA ILE A 235 -17.23 -16.48 44.65
C ILE A 235 -17.57 -15.28 45.56
N LEU A 236 -17.55 -14.05 45.03
CA LEU A 236 -17.90 -12.88 45.82
C LEU A 236 -19.41 -12.71 46.04
N MET A 237 -20.26 -13.25 45.16
CA MET A 237 -21.72 -13.16 45.31
C MET A 237 -22.32 -14.18 46.29
N MET A 238 -21.66 -15.32 46.54
CA MET A 238 -22.15 -16.28 47.53
C MET A 238 -21.87 -15.89 48.99
N ASN A 239 -20.92 -14.98 49.25
CA ASN A 239 -20.62 -14.51 50.61
C ASN A 239 -21.50 -13.33 51.09
N ILE A 240 -22.23 -12.66 50.18
CA ILE A 240 -23.13 -11.56 50.57
C ILE A 240 -24.55 -12.09 50.84
N MET A 241 -24.89 -13.31 50.41
CA MET A 241 -26.20 -13.93 50.66
C MET A 241 -26.28 -14.76 51.95
N ASN A 242 -25.28 -14.73 52.84
CA ASN A 242 -25.31 -15.46 54.12
C ASN A 242 -25.17 -14.57 55.36
N VAL A 243 -25.39 -13.26 55.20
CA VAL A 243 -25.53 -12.31 56.31
C VAL A 243 -26.76 -11.42 56.02
N TYR A 244 -27.93 -12.04 55.95
CA TYR A 244 -29.25 -11.48 56.25
C TYR A 244 -30.22 -12.62 56.57
#